data_AF-A0A7X8ZHP5-F1
#
_entry.id   AF-A0A7X8ZHP5-F1
#
_cell.length_a   1.000
_cell.length_b   1.000
_cell.length_c   1.000
_cell.angle_alpha   90.00
_cell.angle_beta   90.00
_cell.angle_gamma   90.00
#
_symmetry.space_group_name_H-M   'P 1'
#
loop_
_entity.id
_entity.type
_entity.pdbx_description
1 polymer ?
#
loop_
_entity_poly.entity_id
_entity_poly.type
_entity_poly.pdbx_seq_one_letter_code
_entity_poly.pdbx_strand_id
1 'polypeptide(L)'
;MKKLTFEPLFIIFSKTQKGTNVMEQITPSSRDAQVQRLKLKNLSQQMKNLAVEGTGISPWEAEVLIDTIEEIYFTDPDFREARQGQLKYSCVSSSEPPGKPISECHMATVILTLFEDYDKQNLSYLNKDASIELRHRRLLRITSEAREQGGLLSQEDLSEILMCDVRTIRRDIAILREQGIVVPTRGTIKDIGPGVSHRGLAVRLWLEGKEPTEVARFAVKK
;
A
#
# COMPACT_ATOMS: atom_id res chain seq x y z
N MET A 1 40.94 52.61 -16.91
CA MET A 1 40.23 53.53 -15.98
C MET A 1 40.20 52.85 -14.62
N LYS A 2 41.20 53.13 -13.77
CA LYS A 2 41.14 53.97 -12.55
C LYS A 2 40.17 53.45 -11.47
N LYS A 3 40.80 53.00 -10.37
CA LYS A 3 40.30 52.71 -9.01
C LYS A 3 39.21 53.69 -8.55
N LEU A 4 38.41 53.30 -7.56
CA LEU A 4 38.36 54.01 -6.26
C LEU A 4 37.48 53.26 -5.23
N THR A 5 38.17 52.61 -4.31
CA THR A 5 37.77 52.39 -2.91
C THR A 5 37.47 53.73 -2.22
N PHE A 6 36.43 53.77 -1.37
CA PHE A 6 36.29 54.76 -0.30
C PHE A 6 35.52 54.13 0.88
N GLU A 7 36.27 53.72 1.90
CA GLU A 7 35.92 53.86 3.33
C GLU A 7 36.50 55.22 3.79
N PRO A 8 36.31 55.74 5.03
CA PRO A 8 35.20 55.68 6.01
C PRO A 8 34.82 57.10 6.55
N LEU A 9 33.84 57.23 7.45
CA LEU A 9 33.75 58.37 8.40
C LEU A 9 33.10 57.86 9.72
N PHE A 10 33.89 57.38 10.68
CA PHE A 10 34.40 58.08 11.87
C PHE A 10 33.35 58.63 12.87
N ILE A 11 33.19 57.87 13.98
CA ILE A 11 33.16 58.25 15.41
C ILE A 11 31.96 59.11 15.90
N ILE A 12 31.24 58.74 16.98
CA ILE A 12 31.48 59.21 18.37
C ILE A 12 30.66 58.37 19.39
N PHE A 13 31.36 57.87 20.43
CA PHE A 13 31.02 57.67 21.87
C PHE A 13 29.63 57.09 22.27
N SER A 14 29.43 56.24 23.29
CA SER A 14 30.23 55.84 24.46
C SER A 14 29.50 54.76 25.27
N LYS A 15 30.31 53.94 25.96
CA LYS A 15 30.10 53.38 27.31
C LYS A 15 28.93 52.41 27.61
N THR A 16 29.34 51.15 27.82
CA THR A 16 29.24 50.37 29.08
C THR A 16 27.86 50.07 29.70
N GLN A 17 27.52 48.76 29.63
CA GLN A 17 26.90 47.88 30.62
C GLN A 17 25.73 48.36 31.50
N LYS A 18 24.64 47.59 31.47
CA LYS A 18 24.21 46.81 32.64
C LYS A 18 23.32 45.65 32.19
N GLY A 19 23.65 44.46 32.67
CA GLY A 19 22.84 43.27 32.43
C GLY A 19 21.48 43.37 33.10
N THR A 20 20.49 42.84 32.42
CA THR A 20 19.29 42.30 33.05
C THR A 20 18.96 41.02 32.30
N ASN A 21 19.20 39.93 33.01
CA ASN A 21 18.75 38.59 32.66
C ASN A 21 17.22 38.62 32.70
N VAL A 22 16.57 38.86 31.56
CA VAL A 22 15.13 38.70 31.44
C VAL A 22 14.93 37.35 30.77
N MET A 23 14.68 36.34 31.59
CA MET A 23 13.90 35.17 31.21
C MET A 23 12.74 35.69 30.36
N GLU A 24 12.81 35.48 29.06
CA GLU A 24 11.73 35.79 28.14
C GLU A 24 10.60 34.83 28.51
N GLN A 25 9.71 35.30 29.39
CA GLN A 25 8.52 34.60 29.79
C GLN A 25 7.68 34.44 28.52
N ILE A 26 7.76 33.25 27.90
CA ILE A 26 6.90 32.87 26.78
C ILE A 26 5.47 32.96 27.30
N THR A 27 4.81 34.06 26.97
CA THR A 27 3.44 34.33 27.40
C THR A 27 2.53 33.30 26.75
N PRO A 28 1.68 32.58 27.52
CA PRO A 28 0.85 31.49 27.00
C PRO A 28 -0.20 31.95 25.97
N SER A 29 -0.41 33.27 25.84
CA SER A 29 -1.31 33.90 24.88
C SER A 29 -0.66 34.27 23.54
N SER A 30 0.66 34.10 23.37
CA SER A 30 1.33 34.38 22.09
C SER A 30 0.68 33.60 20.95
N ARG A 31 0.58 34.23 19.79
CA ARG A 31 0.02 33.63 18.56
C ARG A 31 0.73 32.32 18.22
N ASP A 32 2.04 32.23 18.47
CA ASP A 32 2.83 31.03 18.25
C ASP A 32 2.44 29.90 19.22
N ALA A 33 2.20 30.22 20.49
CA ALA A 33 1.71 29.25 21.47
C ALA A 33 0.30 28.75 21.14
N GLN A 34 -0.56 29.59 20.55
CA GLN A 34 -1.88 29.20 20.06
C GLN A 34 -1.78 28.26 18.84
N VAL A 35 -0.91 28.58 17.88
CA VAL A 35 -0.65 27.74 16.69
C VAL A 35 -0.07 26.38 17.09
N GLN A 36 0.86 26.34 18.04
CA GLN A 36 1.41 25.09 18.57
C GLN A 36 0.33 24.23 19.23
N ARG A 37 -0.57 24.82 20.04
CA ARG A 37 -1.70 24.09 20.65
C ARG A 37 -2.67 23.51 19.64
N LEU A 38 -2.88 24.18 18.50
CA LEU A 38 -3.72 23.65 17.43
C LEU A 38 -3.03 22.51 16.68
N LYS A 39 -1.71 22.60 16.46
CA LYS A 39 -0.92 21.52 15.85
C LYS A 39 -0.92 20.23 16.67
N LEU A 40 -0.95 20.34 18.00
CA LEU A 40 -1.02 19.20 18.92
C LEU A 40 -2.39 18.51 18.95
N LYS A 41 -3.45 19.13 18.41
CA LYS A 41 -4.80 18.55 18.37
C LYS A 41 -5.01 17.77 17.07
N ASN A 42 -4.17 16.77 16.85
CA ASN A 42 -4.27 15.87 15.71
C ASN A 42 -4.47 14.42 16.18
N LEU A 43 -4.95 13.57 15.28
CA LEU A 43 -5.26 12.16 15.55
C LEU A 43 -4.04 11.39 16.06
N SER A 44 -2.86 11.69 15.52
CA SER A 44 -1.57 11.10 15.87
C SER A 44 -1.19 11.39 17.33
N GLN A 45 -1.38 12.63 17.79
CA GLN A 45 -1.13 13.02 19.18
C GLN A 45 -2.13 12.35 20.12
N GLN A 46 -3.39 12.20 19.72
CA GLN A 46 -4.38 11.45 20.48
C GLN A 46 -3.98 9.97 20.61
N MET A 47 -3.51 9.35 19.52
CA MET A 47 -3.02 7.97 19.54
C MET A 47 -1.76 7.82 20.40
N LYS A 48 -0.80 8.74 20.33
CA LYS A 48 0.41 8.75 21.19
C LYS A 48 0.01 8.77 22.67
N ASN A 49 -0.91 9.66 23.04
CA ASN A 49 -1.37 9.77 24.43
C ASN A 49 -2.06 8.49 24.91
N LEU A 50 -2.96 7.92 24.10
CA LEU A 50 -3.67 6.68 24.43
C LEU A 50 -2.72 5.48 24.55
N ALA A 51 -1.69 5.39 23.70
CA ALA A 51 -0.72 4.32 23.75
C ALA A 51 0.11 4.38 25.04
N VAL A 52 0.59 5.57 25.42
CA VAL A 52 1.34 5.77 26.67
C VAL A 52 0.47 5.43 27.90
N GLU A 53 -0.76 5.95 27.95
CA GLU A 53 -1.67 5.74 29.08
C GLU A 53 -2.18 4.29 29.17
N GLY A 54 -2.49 3.66 28.03
CA GLY A 54 -3.16 2.37 27.96
C GLY A 54 -2.24 1.15 27.95
N THR A 55 -0.98 1.29 27.53
CA THR A 55 -0.04 0.17 27.37
C THR A 55 1.23 0.30 28.22
N GLY A 56 1.48 1.48 28.81
CA GLY A 56 2.64 1.73 29.66
C GLY A 56 3.96 1.87 28.90
N ILE A 57 3.93 2.01 27.58
CA ILE A 57 5.12 2.27 26.76
C ILE A 57 5.61 3.72 26.96
N SER A 58 6.90 3.95 26.77
CA SER A 58 7.50 5.28 26.87
C SER A 58 6.99 6.21 25.77
N PRO A 59 7.03 7.55 25.97
CA PRO A 59 6.64 8.52 24.95
C PRO A 59 7.40 8.36 23.63
N TRP A 60 8.67 7.94 23.69
CA TRP A 60 9.48 7.68 22.50
C TRP A 60 9.03 6.40 21.78
N GLU A 61 8.74 5.31 22.51
CA GLU A 61 8.19 4.09 21.92
C GLU A 61 6.82 4.34 21.29
N ALA A 62 5.97 5.14 21.94
CA ALA A 62 4.69 5.57 21.38
C ALA A 62 4.87 6.41 20.12
N GLU A 63 5.89 7.27 20.08
CA GLU A 63 6.22 8.05 18.90
C GLU A 63 6.62 7.16 17.72
N VAL A 64 7.57 6.25 17.91
CA VAL A 64 7.98 5.29 16.88
C VAL A 64 6.80 4.42 16.42
N LEU A 65 5.94 3.98 17.35
CA LEU A 65 4.76 3.19 17.03
C LEU A 65 3.77 3.96 16.16
N ILE A 66 3.43 5.21 16.54
CA ILE A 66 2.48 6.02 15.78
C ILE A 66 3.07 6.43 14.44
N ASP A 67 4.36 6.77 14.37
CA ASP A 67 5.03 7.09 13.10
C ASP A 67 5.03 5.86 12.15
N THR A 68 5.19 4.65 12.69
CA THR A 68 5.04 3.39 11.92
C THR A 68 3.61 3.17 11.44
N ILE A 69 2.61 3.46 12.28
CA ILE A 69 1.19 3.41 11.88
C ILE A 69 0.91 4.44 10.79
N GLU A 70 1.46 5.65 10.90
CA GLU A 70 1.36 6.69 9.89
C GLU A 70 2.00 6.28 8.57
N GLU A 71 3.18 5.68 8.61
CA GLU A 71 3.84 5.12 7.44
C GLU A 71 2.97 4.07 6.73
N ILE A 72 2.43 3.10 7.48
CA ILE A 72 1.64 1.99 6.93
C ILE A 72 0.25 2.43 6.45
N TYR A 73 -0.40 3.35 7.17
CA TYR A 73 -1.81 3.68 6.93
C TYR A 73 -2.04 5.03 6.26
N PHE A 74 -1.13 5.99 6.39
CA PHE A 74 -1.38 7.40 6.08
C PHE A 74 -0.37 8.06 5.11
N THR A 75 0.82 7.47 4.94
CA THR A 75 1.90 8.03 4.11
C THR A 75 1.79 7.68 2.63
N ASP A 76 1.15 6.57 2.25
CA ASP A 76 0.92 6.25 0.84
C ASP A 76 -0.39 6.88 0.32
N PRO A 77 -0.35 7.85 -0.63
CA PRO A 77 -1.53 8.54 -1.15
C PRO A 77 -2.57 7.60 -1.77
N ASP A 78 -2.15 6.45 -2.32
CA ASP A 78 -3.05 5.48 -2.92
C ASP A 78 -3.83 4.67 -1.87
N PHE A 79 -3.33 4.60 -0.63
CA PHE A 79 -3.93 3.82 0.47
C PHE A 79 -4.84 4.61 1.40
N ARG A 80 -5.05 5.91 1.13
CA ARG A 80 -5.89 6.78 1.97
C ARG A 80 -7.35 6.39 1.94
N GLU A 81 -7.89 5.99 0.78
CA GLU A 81 -9.26 5.50 0.66
C GLU A 81 -9.33 4.43 -0.45
N ALA A 82 -9.56 3.17 -0.09
CA ALA A 82 -9.93 2.16 -1.07
C ALA A 82 -11.22 2.60 -1.77
N ARG A 83 -11.23 2.60 -3.11
CA ARG A 83 -12.42 3.01 -3.87
C ARG A 83 -13.53 1.98 -3.68
N GLN A 84 -14.76 2.35 -4.05
CA GLN A 84 -15.88 1.41 -4.01
C GLN A 84 -15.53 0.10 -4.73
N GLY A 85 -15.73 -1.03 -4.07
CA GLY A 85 -15.41 -2.35 -4.61
C GLY A 85 -13.96 -2.81 -4.44
N GLN A 86 -13.10 -1.98 -3.85
CA GLN A 86 -11.74 -2.34 -3.48
C GLN A 86 -11.63 -2.74 -2.01
N LEU A 87 -10.64 -3.58 -1.70
CA LEU A 87 -10.31 -4.10 -0.38
C LEU A 87 -8.85 -3.79 -0.07
N LYS A 88 -8.58 -3.06 1.03
CA LYS A 88 -7.24 -2.97 1.61
C LYS A 88 -6.95 -4.26 2.37
N TYR A 89 -5.87 -4.95 2.00
CA TYR A 89 -5.53 -6.27 2.54
C TYR A 89 -4.05 -6.34 2.91
N SER A 90 -3.72 -7.05 4.00
CA SER A 90 -2.34 -7.28 4.42
C SER A 90 -1.94 -8.70 4.04
N CYS A 91 -0.84 -8.85 3.31
CA CYS A 91 -0.31 -10.15 2.89
C CYS A 91 1.21 -10.18 2.98
N VAL A 92 1.82 -11.35 2.77
CA VAL A 92 3.28 -11.49 2.87
C VAL A 92 3.97 -10.71 1.76
N SER A 93 5.01 -9.95 2.10
CA SER A 93 5.83 -9.23 1.13
C SER A 93 6.46 -10.19 0.12
N SER A 94 6.48 -9.78 -1.15
CA SER A 94 7.13 -10.48 -2.24
C SER A 94 8.65 -10.60 -2.06
N SER A 95 9.26 -9.73 -1.26
CA SER A 95 10.70 -9.77 -0.93
C SER A 95 11.07 -10.86 0.08
N GLU A 96 10.10 -11.45 0.79
CA GLU A 96 10.36 -12.46 1.82
C GLU A 96 10.89 -13.79 1.25
N PRO A 97 11.95 -14.37 1.81
CA PRO A 97 12.43 -15.69 1.41
C PRO A 97 11.44 -16.81 1.80
N PRO A 98 11.51 -17.98 1.14
CA PRO A 98 10.77 -19.16 1.58
C PRO A 98 11.31 -19.70 2.92
N GLY A 99 10.46 -20.43 3.67
CA GLY A 99 10.86 -21.14 4.90
C GLY A 99 10.80 -20.33 6.19
N LYS A 100 10.61 -19.01 6.13
CA LYS A 100 10.37 -18.17 7.31
C LYS A 100 8.95 -18.38 7.87
N PRO A 101 8.78 -18.50 9.19
CA PRO A 101 7.44 -18.52 9.81
C PRO A 101 6.63 -17.29 9.41
N ILE A 102 5.33 -17.46 9.13
CA ILE A 102 4.45 -16.33 8.71
C ILE A 102 4.46 -15.21 9.75
N SER A 103 4.52 -15.57 11.04
CA SER A 103 4.59 -14.62 12.16
C SER A 103 5.81 -13.70 12.13
N GLU A 104 6.86 -14.06 11.39
CA GLU A 104 8.10 -13.30 11.28
C GLU A 104 8.28 -12.65 9.90
N CYS A 105 7.42 -12.96 8.92
CA CYS A 105 7.47 -12.37 7.60
C CYS A 105 7.13 -10.86 7.66
N HIS A 106 7.83 -10.06 6.88
CA HIS A 106 7.39 -8.71 6.56
C HIS A 106 6.09 -8.78 5.75
N MET A 107 5.12 -7.96 6.14
CA MET A 107 3.84 -7.82 5.47
C MET A 107 3.88 -6.64 4.51
N ALA A 108 3.17 -6.76 3.40
CA ALA A 108 2.85 -5.70 2.47
C ALA A 108 1.35 -5.43 2.56
N THR A 109 0.99 -4.15 2.63
CA THR A 109 -0.41 -3.74 2.50
C THR A 109 -0.69 -3.49 1.03
N VAL A 110 -1.78 -4.04 0.50
CA VAL A 110 -2.16 -3.96 -0.92
C VAL A 110 -3.65 -3.58 -1.06
N ILE A 111 -4.01 -2.99 -2.19
CA ILE A 111 -5.40 -2.68 -2.57
C ILE A 111 -5.82 -3.66 -3.66
N LEU A 112 -6.91 -4.39 -3.39
CA LEU A 112 -7.43 -5.43 -4.26
C LEU A 112 -8.79 -5.05 -4.80
N THR A 113 -8.99 -5.10 -6.11
CA THR A 113 -10.26 -4.76 -6.76
C THR A 113 -11.15 -6.01 -6.85
N LEU A 114 -12.05 -6.14 -5.87
CA LEU A 114 -12.99 -7.27 -5.78
C LEU A 114 -14.16 -7.15 -6.73
N PHE A 115 -14.69 -5.93 -6.86
CA PHE A 115 -15.83 -5.64 -7.71
C PHE A 115 -15.44 -4.62 -8.78
N GLU A 116 -15.79 -4.95 -10.00
CA GLU A 116 -15.48 -4.15 -11.18
C GLU A 116 -16.65 -4.26 -12.16
N ASP A 117 -16.96 -3.17 -12.88
CA ASP A 117 -18.20 -3.08 -13.66
C ASP A 117 -18.25 -4.10 -14.81
N TYR A 118 -17.10 -4.47 -15.35
CA TYR A 118 -17.01 -5.46 -16.42
C TYR A 118 -17.01 -6.91 -15.95
N ASP A 119 -17.02 -7.19 -14.64
CA ASP A 119 -17.03 -8.55 -14.10
C ASP A 119 -18.20 -9.37 -14.63
N LYS A 120 -19.36 -8.72 -14.76
CA LYS A 120 -20.62 -9.31 -15.19
C LYS A 120 -20.85 -9.26 -16.69
N GLN A 121 -19.98 -8.57 -17.43
CA GLN A 121 -20.09 -8.46 -18.89
C GLN A 121 -19.72 -9.80 -19.54
N ASN A 122 -20.47 -10.14 -20.60
CA ASN A 122 -20.26 -11.35 -21.40
C ASN A 122 -20.33 -12.68 -20.60
N LEU A 123 -20.92 -12.68 -19.40
CA LEU A 123 -21.22 -13.91 -18.67
C LEU A 123 -22.46 -14.56 -19.27
N SER A 124 -22.36 -15.86 -19.58
CA SER A 124 -23.54 -16.66 -19.93
C SER A 124 -24.22 -17.12 -18.64
N TYR A 125 -25.27 -16.42 -18.22
CA TYR A 125 -26.06 -16.75 -17.03
C TYR A 125 -26.91 -18.03 -17.18
N LEU A 126 -26.89 -18.66 -18.36
CA LEU A 126 -27.65 -19.88 -18.65
C LEU A 126 -27.00 -21.14 -18.07
N ASN A 127 -25.71 -21.08 -17.66
CA ASN A 127 -24.97 -22.21 -17.13
C ASN A 127 -24.46 -21.96 -15.71
N LYS A 128 -24.29 -23.05 -14.93
CA LYS A 128 -23.67 -23.03 -13.59
C LYS A 128 -22.23 -22.46 -13.58
N ASP A 129 -21.63 -22.34 -14.76
CA ASP A 129 -20.25 -21.88 -14.97
C ASP A 129 -20.05 -20.38 -14.77
N ALA A 130 -21.12 -19.56 -14.78
CA ALA A 130 -20.99 -18.12 -14.63
C ALA A 130 -20.33 -17.69 -13.31
N SER A 131 -20.63 -18.39 -12.22
CA SER A 131 -20.03 -18.13 -10.90
C SER A 131 -18.55 -18.52 -10.83
N ILE A 132 -18.16 -19.57 -11.55
CA ILE A 132 -16.78 -20.05 -11.64
C ILE A 132 -15.97 -19.05 -12.47
N GLU A 133 -16.48 -18.65 -13.63
CA GLU A 133 -15.83 -17.69 -14.52
C GLU A 133 -15.64 -16.33 -13.81
N LEU A 134 -16.66 -15.87 -13.08
CA LEU A 134 -16.56 -14.66 -12.26
C LEU A 134 -15.46 -14.76 -11.20
N ARG A 135 -15.39 -15.91 -10.51
CA ARG A 135 -14.37 -16.14 -9.49
C ARG A 135 -12.96 -16.21 -10.09
N HIS A 136 -12.79 -16.84 -11.25
CA HIS A 136 -11.50 -16.88 -11.97
C HIS A 136 -11.04 -15.47 -12.38
N ARG A 137 -11.94 -14.64 -12.91
CA ARG A 137 -11.64 -13.23 -13.25
C ARG A 137 -11.12 -12.47 -12.03
N ARG A 138 -11.82 -12.56 -10.90
CA ARG A 138 -11.41 -11.91 -9.65
C ARG A 138 -10.09 -12.45 -9.14
N LEU A 139 -9.93 -13.77 -9.09
CA LEU A 139 -8.72 -14.45 -8.64
C LEU A 139 -7.49 -13.99 -9.42
N LEU A 140 -7.57 -13.92 -10.76
CA LEU A 140 -6.48 -13.44 -11.60
C LEU A 140 -6.15 -11.96 -11.36
N ARG A 141 -7.19 -11.11 -11.23
CA ARG A 141 -7.01 -9.68 -10.98
C ARG A 141 -6.33 -9.42 -9.64
N ILE A 142 -6.89 -9.93 -8.53
CA ILE A 142 -6.39 -9.63 -7.19
C ILE A 142 -4.98 -10.20 -6.94
N THR A 143 -4.66 -11.36 -7.51
CA THR A 143 -3.30 -11.92 -7.39
C THR A 143 -2.27 -11.11 -8.18
N SER A 144 -2.67 -10.56 -9.34
CA SER A 144 -1.80 -9.68 -10.12
C SER A 144 -1.60 -8.32 -9.43
N GLU A 145 -2.68 -7.71 -8.93
CA GLU A 145 -2.64 -6.45 -8.19
C GLU A 145 -1.78 -6.56 -6.93
N ALA A 146 -1.93 -7.65 -6.15
CA ALA A 146 -1.10 -7.90 -4.98
C ALA A 146 0.38 -7.95 -5.36
N ARG A 147 0.73 -8.74 -6.39
CA ARG A 147 2.11 -8.87 -6.87
C ARG A 147 2.70 -7.55 -7.34
N GLU A 148 1.94 -6.75 -8.07
CA GLU A 148 2.36 -5.44 -8.58
C GLU A 148 2.64 -4.45 -7.46
N GLN A 149 1.91 -4.57 -6.34
CA GLN A 149 2.11 -3.77 -5.12
C GLN A 149 3.12 -4.40 -4.14
N GLY A 150 3.87 -5.42 -4.59
CA GLY A 150 4.93 -6.04 -3.79
C GLY A 150 4.43 -7.01 -2.73
N GLY A 151 3.16 -7.44 -2.75
CA GLY A 151 2.60 -8.49 -1.90
C GLY A 151 2.37 -9.82 -2.63
N LEU A 152 2.28 -10.93 -1.89
CA LEU A 152 1.93 -12.24 -2.44
C LEU A 152 0.82 -12.88 -1.62
N LEU A 153 -0.31 -13.16 -2.26
CA LEU A 153 -1.44 -13.84 -1.64
C LEU A 153 -1.19 -15.35 -1.54
N SER A 154 -1.49 -15.91 -0.38
CA SER A 154 -1.58 -17.35 -0.14
C SER A 154 -2.90 -17.93 -0.67
N GLN A 155 -3.04 -19.25 -0.71
CA GLN A 155 -4.31 -19.85 -1.13
C GLN A 155 -5.38 -19.68 -0.05
N GLU A 156 -4.96 -19.59 1.21
CA GLU A 156 -5.76 -19.28 2.39
C GLU A 156 -6.30 -17.85 2.31
N ASP A 157 -5.46 -16.86 1.96
CA ASP A 157 -5.88 -15.47 1.76
C ASP A 157 -6.96 -15.40 0.67
N LEU A 158 -6.73 -16.08 -0.46
CA LEU A 158 -7.70 -16.13 -1.57
C LEU A 158 -9.01 -16.80 -1.18
N SER A 159 -8.97 -17.81 -0.31
CA SER A 159 -10.15 -18.51 0.18
C SER A 159 -11.02 -17.58 1.04
N GLU A 160 -10.38 -16.77 1.88
CA GLU A 160 -11.05 -15.75 2.71
C GLU A 160 -11.65 -14.63 1.83
N ILE A 161 -10.83 -14.04 0.95
CA ILE A 161 -11.23 -12.92 0.10
C ILE A 161 -12.38 -13.31 -0.85
N LEU A 162 -12.35 -14.51 -1.42
CA LEU A 162 -13.35 -14.99 -2.39
C LEU A 162 -14.47 -15.80 -1.73
N MET A 163 -14.47 -15.90 -0.39
CA MET A 163 -15.49 -16.56 0.42
C MET A 163 -15.78 -18.00 -0.05
N CYS A 164 -14.72 -18.77 -0.28
CA CYS A 164 -14.83 -20.17 -0.71
C CYS A 164 -13.77 -21.05 -0.05
N ASP A 165 -13.94 -22.36 -0.09
CA ASP A 165 -12.98 -23.29 0.51
C ASP A 165 -11.64 -23.30 -0.26
N VAL A 166 -10.52 -23.48 0.45
CA VAL A 166 -9.16 -23.57 -0.13
C VAL A 166 -9.07 -24.64 -1.22
N ARG A 167 -9.81 -25.76 -1.12
CA ARG A 167 -9.90 -26.78 -2.18
C ARG A 167 -10.48 -26.21 -3.47
N THR A 168 -11.42 -25.28 -3.38
CA THR A 168 -11.99 -24.59 -4.55
C THR A 168 -10.95 -23.71 -5.21
N ILE A 169 -10.20 -22.93 -4.42
CA ILE A 169 -9.08 -22.12 -4.91
C ILE A 169 -8.03 -23.00 -5.61
N ARG A 170 -7.63 -24.12 -5.00
CA ARG A 170 -6.70 -25.08 -5.60
C ARG A 170 -7.18 -25.62 -6.94
N ARG A 171 -8.46 -26.00 -7.01
CA ARG A 171 -9.08 -26.48 -8.25
C ARG A 171 -9.08 -25.40 -9.32
N ASP A 172 -9.44 -24.18 -8.97
CA ASP A 172 -9.46 -23.05 -9.92
C ASP A 172 -8.06 -22.73 -10.44
N ILE A 173 -7.04 -22.72 -9.57
CA ILE A 173 -5.63 -22.53 -9.97
C ILE A 173 -5.17 -23.67 -10.90
N ALA A 174 -5.58 -24.91 -10.64
CA ALA A 174 -5.24 -26.05 -11.50
C ALA A 174 -5.87 -25.92 -12.90
N ILE A 175 -7.16 -25.56 -12.97
CA ILE A 175 -7.85 -25.32 -14.25
C ILE A 175 -7.16 -24.20 -15.03
N LEU A 176 -6.88 -23.07 -14.39
CA LEU A 176 -6.19 -21.94 -15.02
C LEU A 176 -4.79 -22.35 -15.51
N ARG A 177 -4.08 -23.19 -14.75
CA ARG A 177 -2.77 -23.71 -15.15
C ARG A 177 -2.86 -24.63 -16.37
N GLU A 178 -3.87 -25.49 -16.46
CA GLU A 178 -4.13 -26.33 -17.64
C GLU A 178 -4.39 -25.49 -18.90
N GLN A 179 -4.98 -24.31 -18.72
CA GLN A 179 -5.18 -23.30 -19.79
C GLN A 179 -3.91 -22.48 -20.08
N GLY A 180 -2.79 -22.79 -19.45
CA GLY A 180 -1.51 -22.08 -19.64
C GLY A 180 -1.39 -20.76 -18.86
N ILE A 181 -2.32 -20.47 -17.94
CA ILE A 181 -2.33 -19.25 -17.14
C ILE A 181 -1.69 -19.51 -15.78
N VAL A 182 -0.61 -18.79 -15.46
CA VAL A 182 0.05 -18.90 -14.16
C VAL A 182 -0.52 -17.87 -13.18
N VAL A 183 -1.16 -18.36 -12.11
CA VAL A 183 -1.65 -17.51 -11.02
C VAL A 183 -0.49 -17.16 -10.06
N PRO A 184 -0.17 -15.87 -9.87
CA PRO A 184 0.96 -15.43 -9.05
C PRO A 184 0.63 -15.47 -7.55
N THR A 185 0.44 -16.67 -7.01
CA THR A 185 0.35 -16.88 -5.55
C THR A 185 1.73 -16.95 -4.92
N ARG A 186 1.80 -16.82 -3.58
CA ARG A 186 3.05 -16.98 -2.81
C ARG A 186 3.75 -18.30 -3.13
N GLY A 187 3.00 -19.41 -3.13
CA GLY A 187 3.53 -20.74 -3.47
C GLY A 187 4.06 -20.78 -4.91
N THR A 188 3.26 -20.33 -5.89
CA THR A 188 3.68 -20.35 -7.30
C THR A 188 4.97 -19.55 -7.55
N ILE A 189 5.07 -18.34 -7.00
CA ILE A 189 6.22 -17.45 -7.27
C ILE A 189 7.49 -17.96 -6.59
N LYS A 190 7.37 -18.54 -5.39
CA LYS A 190 8.53 -19.04 -4.64
C LYS A 190 8.97 -20.44 -5.09
N ASP A 191 8.06 -21.27 -5.61
CA ASP A 191 8.36 -22.63 -6.05
C ASP A 191 8.71 -22.74 -7.55
N ILE A 192 8.12 -21.92 -8.42
CA ILE A 192 8.18 -22.09 -9.89
C ILE A 192 8.92 -20.93 -10.58
N GLY A 193 9.15 -19.80 -9.91
CA GLY A 193 9.73 -18.60 -10.51
C GLY A 193 8.74 -17.82 -11.40
N PRO A 194 9.19 -16.80 -12.16
CA PRO A 194 8.30 -15.95 -12.93
C PRO A 194 7.73 -16.69 -14.16
N GLY A 195 6.59 -17.36 -13.98
CA GLY A 195 5.79 -17.92 -15.07
C GLY A 195 5.07 -16.85 -15.91
N VAL A 196 4.49 -17.27 -17.04
CA VAL A 196 3.70 -16.40 -17.92
C VAL A 196 2.39 -16.00 -17.21
N SER A 197 2.26 -14.71 -16.86
CA SER A 197 1.03 -14.18 -16.25
C SER A 197 -0.08 -14.02 -17.30
N HIS A 198 -1.32 -13.84 -16.83
CA HIS A 198 -2.47 -13.52 -17.67
C HIS A 198 -2.25 -12.28 -18.57
N ARG A 199 -1.66 -11.20 -18.03
CA ARG A 199 -1.25 -10.05 -18.84
C ARG A 199 -0.14 -10.40 -19.84
N GLY A 200 0.82 -11.23 -19.43
CA GLY A 200 1.86 -11.74 -20.34
C GLY A 200 1.27 -12.56 -21.50
N LEU A 201 0.21 -13.34 -21.24
CA LEU A 201 -0.54 -14.08 -22.25
C LEU A 201 -1.32 -13.12 -23.17
N ALA A 202 -2.01 -12.13 -22.62
CA ALA A 202 -2.74 -11.13 -23.41
C ALA A 202 -1.80 -10.34 -24.34
N VAL A 203 -0.63 -9.92 -23.83
CA VAL A 203 0.41 -9.27 -24.64
C VAL A 203 0.94 -10.21 -25.72
N ARG A 204 1.20 -11.47 -25.40
CA ARG A 204 1.64 -12.47 -26.37
C ARG A 204 0.62 -12.63 -27.51
N LEU A 205 -0.65 -12.82 -27.19
CA LEU A 205 -1.72 -13.00 -28.17
C LEU A 205 -1.90 -11.76 -29.05
N TRP A 206 -1.75 -10.57 -28.47
CA TRP A 206 -1.75 -9.32 -29.25
C TRP A 206 -0.55 -9.24 -30.20
N LEU A 207 0.66 -9.62 -29.75
CA LEU A 207 1.85 -9.70 -30.60
C LEU A 207 1.74 -10.76 -31.71
N GLU A 208 0.95 -11.82 -31.48
CA GLU A 208 0.62 -12.84 -32.48
C GLU A 208 -0.46 -12.39 -33.49
N GLY A 209 -0.90 -11.11 -33.41
CA GLY A 209 -1.84 -10.52 -34.35
C GLY A 209 -3.30 -10.89 -34.12
N LYS A 210 -3.66 -11.34 -32.91
CA LYS A 210 -5.06 -11.57 -32.53
C LYS A 210 -5.80 -10.25 -32.34
N GLU A 211 -7.03 -10.18 -32.84
CA GLU A 211 -7.89 -9.00 -32.68
C GLU A 211 -8.14 -8.73 -31.19
N PRO A 212 -8.33 -7.47 -30.74
CA PRO A 212 -8.55 -7.16 -29.32
C PRO A 212 -9.72 -7.92 -28.69
N THR A 213 -10.75 -8.25 -29.48
CA THR A 213 -11.88 -9.10 -29.05
C THR A 213 -11.48 -10.57 -28.88
N GLU A 214 -10.51 -11.05 -29.66
CA GLU A 214 -9.90 -12.37 -29.52
C GLU A 214 -8.93 -12.40 -28.33
N VAL A 215 -8.11 -11.36 -28.13
CA VAL A 215 -7.25 -11.22 -26.94
C VAL A 215 -8.10 -11.20 -25.67
N ALA A 216 -9.20 -10.44 -25.65
CA ALA A 216 -10.15 -10.45 -24.53
C ALA A 216 -10.84 -11.81 -24.36
N ARG A 217 -11.09 -12.55 -25.45
CA ARG A 217 -11.61 -13.92 -25.40
C ARG A 217 -10.59 -14.90 -24.84
N PHE A 218 -9.34 -14.89 -25.28
CA PHE A 218 -8.29 -15.82 -24.86
C PHE A 218 -7.73 -15.50 -23.46
N ALA A 219 -7.73 -14.23 -23.08
CA ALA A 219 -7.53 -13.80 -21.70
C ALA A 219 -8.64 -14.33 -20.77
N VAL A 220 -9.86 -14.59 -21.28
CA VAL A 220 -11.01 -14.96 -20.43
C VAL A 220 -11.53 -16.39 -20.71
N LYS A 221 -11.04 -17.08 -21.73
CA LYS A 221 -11.48 -18.42 -22.20
C LYS A 221 -10.45 -18.99 -23.17
N LYS A 222 -9.90 -20.19 -22.94
CA LYS A 222 -10.65 -21.44 -23.00
C LYS A 222 -9.96 -22.51 -22.17
#